data_AF-A0A658NQD4-F1
#
_entry.id   AF-A0A658NQD4-F1
#
_cell.length_a   1.000
_cell.length_b   1.000
_cell.length_c   1.000
_cell.angle_alpha   90.00
_cell.angle_beta   90.00
_cell.angle_gamma   90.00
#
_symmetry.space_group_name_H-M   'P 1'
#
loop_
_entity.id
_entity.type
_entity.pdbx_description
1 polymer ?
#
loop_
_entity_poly.entity_id
_entity_poly.type
_entity_poly.pdbx_seq_one_letter_code
_entity_poly.pdbx_strand_id
1 'polypeptide(L)'
;PGEISLAHQGVLFLDELPEFPRAALEALREPLESGHITIRRAAQRAEFPARFQLIAAMNPCPCGYLGSGFRDCRCTPDQVQRYRDRLSGPLLDRFDLLVDA
;
A
#
# COMPACT_ATOMS: atom_id res chain seq x y z
N PRO A 1 18.97 5.55 1.65
CA PRO A 1 17.61 6.08 1.45
C PRO A 1 16.78 5.07 0.64
N GLY A 2 15.58 4.73 1.12
CA GLY A 2 14.66 3.84 0.40
C GLY A 2 13.81 4.60 -0.62
N GLU A 3 12.96 3.88 -1.34
CA GLU A 3 12.03 4.35 -2.36
C GLU A 3 11.14 5.48 -1.84
N ILE A 4 10.69 5.38 -0.59
CA ILE A 4 9.91 6.40 0.13
C ILE A 4 10.63 7.75 0.15
N SER A 5 11.93 7.76 0.50
CA SER A 5 12.70 9.01 0.56
C SER A 5 13.06 9.54 -0.82
N LEU A 6 13.26 8.65 -1.79
CA LEU A 6 13.53 9.02 -3.18
C LEU A 6 12.30 9.64 -3.86
N ALA A 7 11.09 9.28 -3.43
CA ALA A 7 9.85 9.85 -3.91
C ALA A 7 9.50 11.21 -3.28
N HIS A 8 10.36 11.81 -2.45
CA HIS A 8 10.08 13.09 -1.82
C HIS A 8 9.77 14.19 -2.85
N GLN A 9 8.66 14.90 -2.62
CA GLN A 9 8.04 15.89 -3.52
C GLN A 9 7.60 15.32 -4.88
N GLY A 10 7.46 14.00 -4.98
CA GLY A 10 7.00 13.30 -6.16
C GLY A 10 5.89 12.31 -5.84
N VAL A 11 5.85 11.23 -6.63
CA VAL A 11 4.85 10.16 -6.54
C VAL A 11 5.55 8.85 -6.17
N LEU A 12 5.01 8.16 -5.17
CA LEU A 12 5.32 6.75 -4.93
C LEU A 12 4.17 5.93 -5.52
N PHE A 13 4.46 5.15 -6.56
CA PHE A 13 3.49 4.24 -7.16
C PHE A 13 3.76 2.81 -6.71
N LEU A 14 2.73 2.13 -6.18
CA LEU A 14 2.78 0.73 -5.77
C LEU A 14 1.76 -0.08 -6.58
N ASP A 15 2.26 -0.92 -7.49
CA ASP A 15 1.43 -1.89 -8.19
C ASP A 15 1.28 -3.17 -7.35
N GLU A 16 0.15 -3.86 -7.48
CA GLU A 16 -0.16 -5.07 -6.71
C GLU A 16 -0.05 -4.89 -5.18
N LEU A 17 -0.64 -3.81 -4.65
CA LEU A 17 -0.52 -3.40 -3.24
C LEU A 17 -0.66 -4.54 -2.20
N PRO A 18 -1.62 -5.49 -2.32
CA PRO A 18 -1.78 -6.60 -1.37
C PRO A 18 -0.68 -7.67 -1.43
N GLU A 19 0.22 -7.63 -2.40
CA GLU A 19 1.38 -8.54 -2.50
C GLU A 19 2.59 -8.06 -1.70
N PHE A 20 2.60 -6.79 -1.27
CA PHE A 20 3.64 -6.29 -0.40
C PHE A 20 3.54 -6.90 1.00
N PRO A 21 4.69 -7.14 1.67
CA PRO A 21 4.70 -7.57 3.07
C PRO A 21 3.91 -6.60 3.94
N ARG A 22 3.04 -7.12 4.80
CA ARG A 22 2.21 -6.30 5.69
C ARG A 22 3.02 -5.28 6.50
N ALA A 23 4.20 -5.66 7.00
CA ALA A 23 5.06 -4.76 7.75
C ALA A 23 5.56 -3.57 6.90
N ALA A 24 5.80 -3.76 5.60
CA ALA A 24 6.18 -2.68 4.70
C ALA A 24 5.01 -1.72 4.45
N LEU A 25 3.80 -2.26 4.27
CA LEU A 25 2.59 -1.46 4.11
C LEU A 25 2.28 -0.64 5.37
N GLU A 26 2.38 -1.24 6.55
CA GLU A 26 2.18 -0.51 7.82
C GLU A 26 3.22 0.60 8.03
N ALA A 27 4.46 0.39 7.55
CA ALA A 27 5.51 1.40 7.63
C ALA A 27 5.24 2.65 6.76
N LEU A 28 4.29 2.60 5.81
CA LEU A 28 3.87 3.77 5.02
C LEU A 28 3.05 4.77 5.84
N ARG A 29 2.44 4.35 6.95
CA ARG A 29 1.55 5.22 7.73
C ARG A 29 2.27 6.44 8.31
N GLU A 30 3.45 6.26 8.89
CA GLU A 30 4.26 7.35 9.45
C GLU A 30 4.67 8.40 8.39
N PRO A 31 5.26 8.04 7.24
CA PRO A 31 5.63 9.02 6.23
C PRO A 31 4.44 9.69 5.54
N LEU A 32 3.30 9.00 5.37
CA LEU A 32 2.07 9.61 4.85
C LEU A 32 1.52 10.68 5.79
N GLU A 33 1.73 10.54 7.10
CA GLU A 33 1.23 11.47 8.11
C GLU A 33 2.22 12.60 8.44
N SER A 34 3.50 12.27 8.62
CA SER A 34 4.54 13.21 9.08
C SER A 34 5.37 13.83 7.95
N GLY A 35 5.35 13.22 6.76
CA GLY A 35 6.22 13.60 5.64
C GLY A 35 7.70 13.30 5.86
N HIS A 36 8.05 12.49 6.87
CA HIS A 36 9.42 12.08 7.19
C HIS A 36 9.44 10.61 7.59
N ILE A 37 10.61 9.99 7.57
CA ILE A 37 10.80 8.62 8.08
C ILE A 37 12.03 8.57 8.98
N THR A 38 11.88 7.97 10.15
CA THR A 38 12.99 7.74 11.08
C THR A 38 13.54 6.33 10.89
N ILE A 39 14.81 6.21 10.52
CA ILE A 39 15.51 4.93 10.46
C ILE A 39 16.39 4.79 11.71
N ARG A 40 16.14 3.74 12.49
CA ARG A 40 16.99 3.36 13.64
C ARG A 40 17.81 2.13 13.28
N ARG A 41 19.13 2.26 13.34
CA ARG A 41 20.06 1.12 13.21
C ARG A 41 21.11 1.20 14.32
N ALA A 42 21.22 0.14 15.11
CA ALA A 42 22.10 0.10 16.28
C ALA A 42 21.89 1.35 17.18
N ALA A 43 22.96 2.05 17.53
CA ALA A 43 22.94 3.27 18.35
C ALA A 43 22.68 4.56 17.54
N GLN A 44 22.37 4.47 16.25
CA GLN A 44 22.20 5.64 15.38
C GLN A 44 20.74 5.82 14.94
N ARG A 45 20.31 7.08 14.95
CA ARG A 45 19.03 7.54 14.44
C ARG A 45 19.30 8.51 13.29
N ALA A 46 18.69 8.25 12.14
CA ALA A 46 18.69 9.16 11.00
C ALA A 46 17.25 9.45 10.58
N GLU A 47 17.00 10.68 10.13
CA GLU A 47 15.71 11.14 9.64
C GLU A 47 15.84 11.54 8.17
N PHE A 48 14.90 11.12 7.34
CA PHE A 48 14.88 11.41 5.92
C PHE A 48 13.54 12.03 5.51
N PRO A 49 13.54 13.00 4.57
CA PRO A 49 12.30 13.54 4.04
C PRO A 49 11.54 12.49 3.22
N ALA A 50 10.21 12.54 3.28
CA ALA A 50 9.31 11.54 2.71
C ALA A 50 7.91 12.11 2.37
N ARG A 51 7.80 13.40 2.04
CA ARG A 51 6.54 13.99 1.55
C ARG A 51 6.26 13.58 0.10
N PHE A 52 5.53 12.51 -0.14
CA PHE A 52 5.15 12.04 -1.48
C PHE A 52 3.64 11.90 -1.60
N GLN A 53 3.13 11.90 -2.83
CA GLN A 53 1.77 11.42 -3.12
C GLN A 53 1.82 9.91 -3.36
N LEU A 54 1.00 9.15 -2.63
CA LEU A 54 0.88 7.71 -2.82
C LEU A 54 -0.20 7.42 -3.85
N ILE A 55 0.15 6.64 -4.88
CA ILE A 55 -0.80 6.05 -5.82
C ILE A 55 -0.59 4.54 -5.74
N ALA A 56 -1.67 3.78 -5.61
CA ALA A 56 -1.58 2.34 -5.54
C ALA A 56 -2.62 1.68 -6.43
N ALA A 57 -2.26 0.52 -6.98
CA ALA A 57 -3.16 -0.34 -7.72
C ALA A 57 -3.24 -1.70 -7.06
N MET A 58 -4.39 -2.36 -7.19
CA MET A 58 -4.58 -3.74 -6.78
C MET A 58 -5.63 -4.42 -7.63
N ASN A 59 -5.51 -5.74 -7.74
CA ASN A 59 -6.55 -6.54 -8.36
C ASN A 59 -7.80 -6.58 -7.47
N PRO A 60 -9.01 -6.77 -8.02
CA PRO A 60 -10.23 -6.87 -7.21
C PRO A 60 -10.30 -8.18 -6.39
N CYS A 61 -9.51 -9.19 -6.79
CA CYS A 61 -9.36 -10.47 -6.09
C CYS A 61 -8.04 -11.16 -6.52
N PRO A 62 -7.63 -12.27 -5.88
CA PRO A 62 -6.40 -12.99 -6.24
C PRO A 62 -6.32 -13.45 -7.69
N CYS A 63 -7.46 -13.73 -8.34
CA CYS A 63 -7.46 -14.14 -9.74
C CYS A 63 -7.62 -12.99 -10.74
N GLY A 64 -7.90 -11.77 -10.28
CA GLY A 64 -8.05 -10.56 -11.11
C GLY A 64 -9.39 -10.42 -11.85
N TYR A 65 -10.30 -11.40 -11.76
CA TYR A 65 -11.52 -11.42 -12.58
C TYR A 65 -12.82 -11.16 -11.81
N LEU A 66 -12.76 -10.76 -10.53
CA LEU A 66 -13.96 -10.39 -9.78
C LEU A 66 -14.64 -9.19 -10.45
N GLY A 67 -15.91 -9.36 -10.84
CA GLY A 67 -16.67 -8.33 -11.57
C GLY A 67 -16.29 -8.17 -13.04
N SER A 68 -15.41 -9.02 -13.59
CA SER A 68 -15.01 -8.96 -15.00
C SER A 68 -16.13 -9.44 -15.93
N GLY A 69 -16.36 -8.71 -17.02
CA GLY A 69 -17.24 -9.15 -18.13
C GLY A 69 -16.54 -10.04 -19.17
N PHE A 70 -15.22 -10.25 -19.04
CA PHE A 70 -14.42 -11.00 -20.02
C PHE A 70 -14.20 -12.47 -19.61
N ARG A 71 -14.07 -12.73 -18.31
CA ARG A 71 -13.79 -14.06 -17.76
C ARG A 71 -14.39 -14.18 -16.37
N ASP A 72 -14.93 -15.36 -16.07
CA ASP A 72 -15.49 -15.64 -14.75
C ASP A 72 -14.41 -15.68 -13.65
N CYS A 73 -14.75 -15.05 -12.53
CA CYS A 73 -13.98 -15.16 -11.29
C CYS A 73 -14.10 -16.57 -10.70
N ARG A 74 -12.96 -17.16 -10.31
CA ARG A 74 -12.91 -18.47 -9.64
C ARG A 74 -12.68 -18.39 -8.13
N CYS A 75 -12.57 -17.18 -7.58
CA CYS A 75 -12.32 -16.99 -6.16
C CYS A 75 -13.60 -17.20 -5.36
N THR A 76 -13.50 -17.89 -4.23
CA THR A 76 -14.59 -17.94 -3.25
C THR A 76 -14.73 -16.59 -2.53
N PRO A 77 -15.90 -16.26 -1.96
CA PRO A 77 -16.07 -15.06 -1.13
C PRO A 77 -15.00 -14.93 -0.03
N ASP A 78 -14.67 -16.03 0.65
CA ASP A 78 -13.62 -16.05 1.68
C ASP A 78 -12.22 -15.74 1.12
N GLN A 79 -11.91 -16.19 -0.10
CA GLN A 79 -10.63 -15.88 -0.75
C GLN A 79 -10.53 -14.40 -1.13
N VAL A 80 -11.64 -13.81 -1.60
CA VAL A 80 -11.72 -12.37 -1.89
C VAL A 80 -11.54 -11.57 -0.60
N GLN A 81 -12.25 -11.93 0.46
CA GLN A 81 -12.16 -11.22 1.73
C GLN A 81 -10.74 -11.29 2.31
N ARG A 82 -10.14 -12.49 2.37
CA ARG A 82 -8.76 -12.66 2.85
C ARG A 82 -7.74 -11.87 2.04
N TYR A 83 -7.97 -11.69 0.74
CA TYR A 83 -7.10 -10.89 -0.12
C TYR A 83 -7.19 -9.41 0.23
N ARG A 84 -8.41 -8.88 0.39
CA ARG A 84 -8.64 -7.49 0.80
C ARG A 84 -8.14 -7.22 2.21
N ASP A 85 -8.29 -8.18 3.13
CA ASP A 85 -7.83 -8.10 4.53
C ASP A 85 -6.29 -8.05 4.67
N ARG A 86 -5.53 -8.27 3.59
CA ARG A 86 -4.08 -8.01 3.59
C ARG A 86 -3.78 -6.52 3.78
N LEU A 87 -4.71 -5.65 3.38
CA LEU A 87 -4.68 -4.22 3.65
C LEU A 87 -5.42 -3.95 4.95
N SER A 88 -4.75 -3.29 5.90
CA SER A 88 -5.38 -2.96 7.17
C SER A 88 -6.28 -1.73 7.03
N GLY A 89 -7.36 -1.69 7.83
CA GLY A 89 -8.20 -0.49 7.95
C GLY A 89 -7.40 0.79 8.23
N PRO A 90 -6.50 0.81 9.23
CA PRO A 90 -5.67 1.98 9.52
C PRO A 90 -4.77 2.46 8.37
N LEU A 91 -4.40 1.57 7.43
CA LEU A 91 -3.70 1.96 6.22
C LEU A 91 -4.67 2.54 5.19
N LEU A 92 -5.82 1.89 4.97
CA LEU A 92 -6.85 2.37 4.05
C LEU A 92 -7.39 3.76 4.45
N ASP A 93 -7.44 4.05 5.74
CA ASP A 93 -7.78 5.38 6.29
C ASP A 93 -6.76 6.48 5.93
N ARG A 94 -5.66 6.13 5.24
CA ARG A 94 -4.68 7.08 4.69
C ARG A 94 -4.84 7.30 3.18
N PHE A 95 -5.78 6.61 2.54
CA PHE A 95 -6.16 6.88 1.15
C PHE A 95 -7.41 7.76 1.14
N ASP A 96 -7.23 9.02 0.75
CA ASP A 96 -8.36 9.96 0.63
C ASP A 96 -9.32 9.59 -0.50
N LEU A 97 -8.83 8.85 -1.50
CA LEU A 97 -9.58 8.41 -2.67
C LEU A 97 -9.38 6.91 -2.88
N LEU A 98 -10.49 6.17 -2.93
CA LEU A 98 -10.55 4.78 -3.38
C LEU A 98 -11.54 4.70 -4.55
N VAL A 99 -11.14 4.05 -5.63
CA VAL A 99 -11.95 3.89 -6.85
C VAL A 99 -12.20 2.40 -7.06
N ASP A 100 -13.48 2.02 -7.13
CA ASP A 100 -13.97 0.68 -7.51
C ASP A 100 -13.19 -0.52 -6.93
N ALA A 101 -13.32 -0.74 -5.61
CA ALA A 101 -12.72 -1.86 -4.87
C ALA A 101 -13.53 -3.17 -4.91
#